data_AF-A0A948M4L3-F1
#
_entry.id   AF-A0A948M4L3-F1
#
_cell.length_a   1.000
_cell.length_b   1.000
_cell.length_c   1.000
_cell.angle_alpha   90.00
_cell.angle_beta   90.00
_cell.angle_gamma   90.00
#
_symmetry.space_group_name_H-M   'P 1'
#
loop_
_entity.id
_entity.type
_entity.pdbx_description
1 polymer ?
#
loop_
_entity_poly.entity_id
_entity_poly.type
_entity_poly.pdbx_seq_one_letter_code
_entity_poly.pdbx_strand_id
1 'polypeptide(L)'
;MKQQIIFLLFIFCSTLAYAGMQPTAQVDNNAGTQALPNYSGPKARIAIADFDVKAAKADNQIGSGLREMLVTALVNSNRFSVVERQVLNAVMQEQQLAASGAAQPGSGPQRGNIKTADLMVSAAVTEFEPQASGGAAGIGGGSKIGKGLLGIGLGGSLNKAHMALDIRIIDTSSSEILASTRVQGQASDIAGGIGIGFLSKWSLGVGLSGYANTPMEKAIRVCIIEAIRYIAQAVPQGYYKY
;
A
#
# COMPACT_ATOMS: atom_id res chain seq x y z
N MET A 1 -27.64 62.43 -20.80
CA MET A 1 -26.31 63.06 -20.89
C MET A 1 -25.29 61.98 -20.50
N LYS A 2 -24.79 61.21 -21.46
CA LYS A 2 -23.53 61.38 -22.24
C LYS A 2 -22.26 61.04 -21.43
N GLN A 3 -21.66 59.88 -21.72
CA GLN A 3 -20.22 59.58 -21.97
C GLN A 3 -19.98 58.06 -21.81
N GLN A 4 -19.93 57.26 -22.89
CA GLN A 4 -18.78 56.94 -23.77
C GLN A 4 -17.61 56.25 -23.05
N ILE A 5 -17.50 54.91 -23.16
CA ILE A 5 -16.63 54.15 -24.10
C ILE A 5 -15.14 54.38 -23.83
N ILE A 6 -14.47 53.38 -23.24
CA ILE A 6 -13.05 53.07 -23.45
C ILE A 6 -12.90 51.54 -23.54
N PHE A 7 -12.35 51.12 -24.67
CA PHE A 7 -12.07 49.76 -25.09
C PHE A 7 -10.60 49.48 -24.75
N LEU A 8 -10.29 48.51 -23.90
CA LEU A 8 -8.91 48.08 -23.64
C LEU A 8 -8.81 46.57 -23.84
N LEU A 9 -8.33 46.23 -25.04
CA LEU A 9 -8.08 44.91 -25.56
C LEU A 9 -6.75 44.39 -24.98
N PHE A 10 -6.81 43.59 -23.90
CA PHE A 10 -5.65 42.86 -23.39
C PHE A 10 -5.53 41.51 -24.12
N ILE A 11 -4.70 41.49 -25.16
CA ILE A 11 -4.12 40.27 -25.72
C ILE A 11 -3.08 39.78 -24.71
N PHE A 12 -3.41 38.74 -23.93
CA PHE A 12 -2.43 38.01 -23.15
C PHE A 12 -2.13 36.68 -23.85
N CYS A 13 -1.08 36.73 -24.66
CA CYS A 13 -0.36 35.57 -25.16
C CYS A 13 0.59 35.09 -24.05
N SER A 14 0.40 33.88 -23.52
CA SER A 14 1.52 33.06 -23.04
C SER A 14 1.09 31.64 -22.72
N THR A 15 1.65 30.76 -23.54
CA THR A 15 1.79 29.31 -23.44
C THR A 15 2.20 28.73 -22.09
N LEU A 16 1.89 27.44 -21.94
CA LEU A 16 2.64 26.40 -21.22
C LEU A 16 2.61 26.43 -19.67
N ALA A 17 1.77 25.57 -19.11
CA ALA A 17 2.23 24.52 -18.19
C ALA A 17 1.10 23.49 -18.02
N TYR A 18 1.09 22.44 -18.85
CA TYR A 18 0.49 21.17 -18.42
C TYR A 18 1.42 20.62 -17.34
N ALA A 19 1.27 21.11 -16.11
CA ALA A 19 1.81 20.43 -14.96
C ALA A 19 1.08 19.09 -14.92
N GLY A 20 1.81 18.01 -15.19
CA GLY A 20 1.34 16.66 -14.93
C GLY A 20 1.03 16.56 -13.44
N MET A 21 -0.21 16.84 -13.06
CA MET A 21 -0.74 16.46 -11.76
C MET A 21 -0.78 14.94 -11.75
N GLN A 22 0.31 14.33 -11.30
CA GLN A 22 0.21 13.00 -10.73
C GLN A 22 -0.71 13.13 -9.51
N PRO A 23 -1.83 12.39 -9.44
CA PRO A 23 -2.66 12.39 -8.25
C PRO A 23 -1.83 11.77 -7.12
N THR A 24 -1.25 12.62 -6.28
CA THR A 24 -0.68 12.22 -5.00
C THR A 24 -1.84 12.25 -4.03
N ALA A 25 -2.29 11.08 -3.58
CA ALA A 25 -3.28 10.99 -2.52
C ALA A 25 -2.68 11.66 -1.26
N GLN A 26 -3.19 12.83 -0.89
CA GLN A 26 -2.81 13.53 0.33
C GLN A 26 -3.65 13.02 1.51
N VAL A 27 -2.99 12.85 2.65
CA VAL A 27 -3.55 12.22 3.86
C VAL A 27 -4.41 13.24 4.61
N ASP A 28 -5.73 13.13 4.49
CA ASP A 28 -6.67 13.80 5.41
C ASP A 28 -6.76 13.00 6.71
N ASN A 29 -6.25 13.57 7.80
CA ASN A 29 -6.10 12.92 9.11
C ASN A 29 -7.44 12.56 9.81
N ASN A 30 -8.59 12.79 9.16
CA ASN A 30 -9.94 12.45 9.65
C ASN A 30 -10.68 11.41 8.77
N ALA A 31 -10.12 10.97 7.64
CA ALA A 31 -10.82 10.09 6.67
C ALA A 31 -10.52 8.57 6.82
N GLY A 32 -9.75 8.15 7.84
CA GLY A 32 -8.92 6.94 7.73
C GLY A 32 -9.20 5.74 8.63
N THR A 33 -10.38 5.56 9.23
CA THR A 33 -10.62 4.44 10.16
C THR A 33 -11.31 3.22 9.56
N GLN A 34 -11.82 3.30 8.33
CA GLN A 34 -12.46 2.18 7.65
C GLN A 34 -11.71 1.87 6.35
N ALA A 35 -11.12 0.67 6.27
CA ALA A 35 -10.33 0.24 5.11
C ALA A 35 -11.11 0.45 3.81
N LEU A 36 -12.36 0.00 3.77
CA LEU A 36 -13.37 0.20 2.72
C LEU A 36 -14.76 -0.11 3.30
N PRO A 37 -15.87 0.43 2.76
CA PRO A 37 -17.20 0.01 3.18
C PRO A 37 -17.47 -1.45 2.79
N ASN A 38 -18.36 -2.12 3.54
CA ASN A 38 -18.74 -3.51 3.26
C ASN A 38 -19.16 -3.68 1.79
N TYR A 39 -18.75 -4.80 1.19
CA TYR A 39 -19.00 -5.10 -0.21
C TYR A 39 -19.59 -6.49 -0.36
N SER A 40 -20.63 -6.59 -1.19
CA SER A 40 -21.34 -7.84 -1.47
C SER A 40 -21.59 -8.04 -2.98
N GLY A 41 -20.82 -7.35 -3.83
CA GLY A 41 -20.93 -7.48 -5.29
C GLY A 41 -19.94 -8.50 -5.88
N PRO A 42 -19.91 -8.62 -7.22
CA PRO A 42 -18.94 -9.44 -7.93
C PRO A 42 -17.51 -8.99 -7.62
N LYS A 43 -16.56 -9.90 -7.51
CA LYS A 43 -15.17 -9.60 -7.18
C LYS A 43 -14.33 -9.34 -8.43
N ALA A 44 -13.31 -8.50 -8.29
CA ALA A 44 -12.24 -8.40 -9.28
C ALA A 44 -11.12 -9.39 -8.93
N ARG A 45 -10.65 -10.15 -9.92
CA ARG A 45 -9.61 -11.16 -9.67
C ARG A 45 -8.22 -10.60 -9.92
N ILE A 46 -7.38 -10.63 -8.89
CA ILE A 46 -6.14 -9.87 -8.83
C ILE A 46 -4.97 -10.73 -8.34
N ALA A 47 -3.80 -10.53 -8.91
CA ALA A 47 -2.53 -11.05 -8.41
C ALA A 47 -1.67 -9.90 -7.90
N ILE A 48 -0.89 -10.15 -6.85
CA ILE A 48 0.05 -9.17 -6.30
C ILE A 48 1.45 -9.67 -6.64
N ALA A 49 2.24 -8.86 -7.35
CA ALA A 49 3.64 -9.14 -7.61
C ALA A 49 4.49 -8.91 -6.36
N ASP A 50 5.75 -9.36 -6.40
CA ASP A 50 6.70 -9.02 -5.36
C ASP A 50 6.94 -7.51 -5.31
N PHE A 51 7.20 -7.01 -4.09
CA PHE A 51 7.48 -5.60 -3.89
C PHE A 51 8.94 -5.32 -4.20
N ASP A 52 9.18 -4.35 -5.06
CA ASP A 52 10.53 -3.86 -5.37
C ASP A 52 10.98 -2.89 -4.28
N VAL A 53 12.11 -3.16 -3.61
CA VAL A 53 12.57 -2.34 -2.49
C VAL A 53 13.66 -1.38 -2.97
N LYS A 54 13.30 -0.10 -3.03
CA LYS A 54 14.18 1.00 -3.47
C LYS A 54 14.62 1.92 -2.33
N ALA A 55 13.89 1.90 -1.21
CA ALA A 55 14.22 2.69 -0.04
C ALA A 55 15.47 2.13 0.66
N ALA A 56 16.46 2.99 0.93
CA ALA A 56 17.75 2.58 1.49
C ALA A 56 17.67 1.96 2.90
N LYS A 57 16.62 2.29 3.67
CA LYS A 57 16.40 1.79 5.04
C LYS A 57 15.39 0.64 5.11
N ALA A 58 14.97 0.12 3.96
CA ALA A 58 14.13 -1.07 3.86
C ALA A 58 14.92 -2.22 3.22
N ASP A 59 14.59 -3.44 3.61
CA ASP A 59 15.11 -4.65 2.99
C ASP A 59 13.97 -5.46 2.35
N ASN A 60 14.33 -6.57 1.71
CA ASN A 60 13.36 -7.46 1.06
C ASN A 60 12.39 -8.12 2.05
N GLN A 61 12.75 -8.26 3.32
CA GLN A 61 11.83 -8.78 4.34
C GLN A 61 10.74 -7.75 4.61
N ILE A 62 11.08 -6.47 4.74
CA ILE A 62 10.12 -5.36 4.85
C ILE A 62 9.20 -5.32 3.63
N GLY A 63 9.77 -5.44 2.41
CA GLY A 63 8.97 -5.53 1.19
C GLY A 63 7.98 -6.71 1.20
N SER A 64 8.43 -7.88 1.65
CA SER A 64 7.59 -9.08 1.75
C SER A 64 6.47 -8.91 2.78
N GLY A 65 6.78 -8.36 3.96
CA GLY A 65 5.77 -8.07 4.99
C GLY A 65 4.72 -7.05 4.54
N LEU A 66 5.13 -6.02 3.79
CA LEU A 66 4.20 -5.05 3.20
C LEU A 66 3.29 -5.70 2.15
N ARG A 67 3.83 -6.61 1.33
CA ARG A 67 3.05 -7.41 0.37
C ARG A 67 2.01 -8.27 1.09
N GLU A 68 2.41 -9.00 2.14
CA GLU A 68 1.51 -9.83 2.96
C GLU A 68 0.37 -9.01 3.58
N MET A 69 0.70 -7.82 4.10
CA MET A 69 -0.30 -6.90 4.64
C MET A 69 -1.28 -6.45 3.56
N LEU A 70 -0.80 -6.09 2.36
CA LEU A 70 -1.65 -5.71 1.23
C LEU A 70 -2.56 -6.87 0.78
N VAL A 71 -2.01 -8.07 0.64
CA VAL A 71 -2.77 -9.29 0.28
C VAL A 71 -3.89 -9.55 1.28
N THR A 72 -3.54 -9.59 2.57
CA THR A 72 -4.49 -9.81 3.68
C THR A 72 -5.64 -8.80 3.62
N ALA A 73 -5.29 -7.55 3.40
CA ALA A 73 -6.24 -6.46 3.42
C ALA A 73 -7.12 -6.41 2.15
N LEU A 74 -6.59 -6.79 0.99
CA LEU A 74 -7.38 -7.00 -0.24
C LEU A 74 -8.38 -8.16 -0.06
N VAL A 75 -7.97 -9.27 0.54
CA VAL A 75 -8.87 -10.41 0.85
C VAL A 75 -9.97 -9.97 1.82
N ASN A 76 -9.60 -9.30 2.90
CA ASN A 76 -10.54 -8.82 3.92
C ASN A 76 -11.51 -7.76 3.42
N SER A 77 -11.17 -7.03 2.34
CA SER A 77 -12.09 -6.08 1.72
C SER A 77 -13.33 -6.72 1.08
N ASN A 78 -13.28 -8.04 0.85
CA ASN A 78 -14.28 -8.83 0.13
C ASN A 78 -14.58 -8.35 -1.32
N ARG A 79 -13.81 -7.38 -1.85
CA ARG A 79 -13.95 -6.85 -3.22
C ARG A 79 -13.10 -7.57 -4.25
N PHE A 80 -12.09 -8.31 -3.78
CA PHE A 80 -11.10 -8.93 -4.64
C PHE A 80 -11.04 -10.43 -4.43
N SER A 81 -10.90 -11.17 -5.54
CA SER A 81 -10.47 -12.57 -5.55
C SER A 81 -8.97 -12.58 -5.76
N VAL A 82 -8.21 -12.58 -4.67
CA VAL A 82 -6.76 -12.58 -4.73
C VAL A 82 -6.27 -13.99 -5.10
N VAL A 83 -5.41 -14.08 -6.12
CA VAL A 83 -4.73 -15.34 -6.48
C VAL A 83 -3.25 -15.27 -6.12
N GLU A 84 -2.75 -16.36 -5.57
CA GLU A 84 -1.37 -16.44 -5.09
C GLU A 84 -0.41 -16.83 -6.22
N ARG A 85 0.71 -16.12 -6.31
CA ARG A 85 1.75 -16.37 -7.33
C ARG A 85 3.07 -16.82 -6.73
N GLN A 86 3.36 -16.48 -5.47
CA GLN A 86 4.63 -16.85 -4.83
C GLN A 86 4.77 -18.37 -4.64
N VAL A 87 3.67 -19.06 -4.33
CA VAL A 87 3.69 -20.53 -4.12
C VAL A 87 3.10 -21.31 -5.29
N LEU A 88 2.99 -20.69 -6.47
CA LEU A 88 2.38 -21.34 -7.64
C LEU A 88 3.08 -22.65 -8.03
N ASN A 89 4.41 -22.68 -7.96
CA ASN A 89 5.19 -23.89 -8.25
C ASN A 89 4.86 -25.04 -7.30
N ALA A 90 4.68 -24.75 -6.00
CA ALA A 90 4.28 -25.76 -5.02
C ALA A 90 2.85 -26.26 -5.29
N VAL A 91 1.93 -25.36 -5.65
CA VAL A 91 0.55 -25.75 -6.04
C VAL A 91 0.55 -26.63 -7.30
N MET A 92 1.40 -26.32 -8.28
CA MET A 92 1.56 -27.13 -9.49
C MET A 92 2.15 -28.52 -9.17
N GLN A 93 3.12 -28.59 -8.25
CA GLN A 93 3.67 -29.86 -7.77
C GLN A 93 2.60 -30.72 -7.08
N GLU A 94 1.70 -30.12 -6.30
CA GLU A 94 0.59 -30.85 -5.66
C GLU A 94 -0.41 -31.39 -6.70
N GLN A 95 -0.75 -30.59 -7.72
CA GLN A 95 -1.55 -31.08 -8.86
C GLN A 95 -0.84 -32.18 -9.65
N GLN A 96 0.50 -32.17 -9.69
CA GLN A 96 1.28 -33.22 -10.32
C GLN A 96 1.29 -34.49 -9.48
N LEU A 97 1.38 -34.37 -8.15
CA LEU A 97 1.29 -35.49 -7.21
C LEU A 97 -0.09 -36.15 -7.26
N ALA A 98 -1.17 -35.36 -7.28
CA ALA A 98 -2.54 -35.85 -7.44
C ALA A 98 -2.74 -36.68 -8.73
N ALA A 99 -1.98 -36.34 -9.78
CA ALA A 99 -2.05 -37.00 -11.08
C ALA A 99 -0.99 -38.09 -11.30
N SER A 100 -0.03 -38.29 -10.39
CA SER A 100 1.06 -39.25 -10.57
C SER A 100 0.68 -40.69 -10.20
N GLY A 101 -0.48 -40.88 -9.57
CA GLY A 101 -0.90 -42.17 -9.01
C GLY A 101 -0.32 -42.48 -7.63
N ALA A 102 0.54 -41.61 -7.08
CA ALA A 102 1.06 -41.74 -5.71
C ALA A 102 0.12 -41.15 -4.64
N ALA A 103 -0.79 -40.25 -5.04
CA ALA A 103 -1.80 -39.68 -4.14
C ALA A 103 -2.97 -40.66 -3.91
N GLN A 104 -3.70 -40.46 -2.80
CA GLN A 104 -4.90 -41.23 -2.52
C GLN A 104 -5.94 -41.04 -3.64
N PRO A 105 -6.55 -42.12 -4.16
CA PRO A 105 -7.55 -42.02 -5.22
C PRO A 105 -8.76 -41.18 -4.82
N GLY A 106 -9.21 -40.30 -5.72
CA GLY A 106 -10.40 -39.47 -5.52
C GLY A 106 -10.20 -38.31 -4.53
N SER A 107 -8.98 -38.08 -4.02
CA SER A 107 -8.64 -36.91 -3.20
C SER A 107 -7.58 -36.05 -3.88
N GLY A 108 -7.45 -34.80 -3.42
CA GLY A 108 -6.43 -33.86 -3.91
C GLY A 108 -6.93 -32.88 -4.97
N PRO A 109 -6.05 -31.93 -5.38
CA PRO A 109 -6.43 -30.88 -6.31
C PRO A 109 -6.59 -31.38 -7.74
N GLN A 110 -7.54 -30.79 -8.47
CA GLN A 110 -7.74 -31.05 -9.89
C GLN A 110 -6.69 -30.31 -10.73
N ARG A 111 -6.04 -31.05 -11.63
CA ARG A 111 -5.11 -30.46 -12.61
C ARG A 111 -5.83 -29.48 -13.53
N GLY A 112 -5.17 -28.36 -13.85
CA GLY A 112 -5.69 -27.37 -14.81
C GLY A 112 -6.68 -26.38 -14.22
N ASN A 113 -7.01 -26.48 -12.93
CA ASN A 113 -7.94 -25.57 -12.25
C ASN A 113 -7.22 -24.39 -11.54
N ILE A 114 -6.08 -23.95 -12.08
CA ILE A 114 -5.33 -22.79 -11.56
C ILE A 114 -5.99 -21.52 -12.10
N LYS A 115 -6.49 -20.67 -11.19
CA LYS A 115 -7.12 -19.40 -11.56
C LYS A 115 -6.05 -18.41 -12.06
N THR A 116 -6.23 -17.89 -13.27
CA THR A 116 -5.50 -16.73 -13.78
C THR A 116 -6.02 -15.46 -13.11
N ALA A 117 -5.25 -14.37 -13.10
CA ALA A 117 -5.72 -13.05 -12.66
C ALA A 117 -5.90 -12.16 -13.89
N ASP A 118 -6.95 -11.34 -13.90
CA ASP A 118 -7.18 -10.36 -14.98
C ASP A 118 -6.38 -9.07 -14.71
N LEU A 119 -6.04 -8.84 -13.44
CA LEU A 119 -5.25 -7.71 -12.98
C LEU A 119 -4.04 -8.17 -12.20
N MET A 120 -2.93 -7.46 -12.38
CA MET A 120 -1.73 -7.60 -11.57
C MET A 120 -1.40 -6.26 -10.91
N VAL A 121 -1.13 -6.29 -9.61
CA VAL A 121 -0.63 -5.14 -8.86
C VAL A 121 0.85 -5.33 -8.62
N SER A 122 1.66 -4.38 -9.07
CA SER A 122 3.06 -4.26 -8.64
C SER A 122 3.22 -3.05 -7.75
N ALA A 123 4.13 -3.14 -6.79
CA ALA A 123 4.44 -2.04 -5.90
C ALA A 123 5.94 -1.91 -5.69
N ALA A 124 6.42 -0.68 -5.48
CA ALA A 124 7.78 -0.42 -5.06
C ALA A 124 7.81 0.37 -3.75
N VAL A 125 8.60 -0.08 -2.78
CA VAL A 125 8.89 0.65 -1.55
C VAL A 125 9.93 1.71 -1.88
N THR A 126 9.49 2.97 -2.02
CA THR A 126 10.37 4.05 -2.48
C THR A 126 10.87 4.95 -1.36
N GLU A 127 10.10 5.06 -0.28
CA GLU A 127 10.55 5.70 0.96
C GLU A 127 10.17 4.84 2.15
N PHE A 128 11.09 4.74 3.10
CA PHE A 128 10.90 4.02 4.35
C PHE A 128 11.76 4.70 5.41
N GLU A 129 11.16 5.57 6.20
CA GLU A 129 11.84 6.43 7.18
C GLU A 129 11.32 6.11 8.59
N PRO A 130 11.81 5.00 9.19
CA PRO A 130 11.51 4.67 10.57
C PRO A 130 12.17 5.71 11.47
N GLN A 131 11.43 6.17 12.47
CA GLN A 131 11.89 7.19 13.39
C GLN A 131 13.10 6.74 14.21
N ALA A 132 13.99 7.68 14.52
CA ALA A 132 15.15 7.46 15.38
C ALA A 132 14.83 7.51 16.90
N SER A 133 13.56 7.61 17.31
CA SER A 133 13.20 7.69 18.72
C SER A 133 11.99 6.82 19.07
N GLY A 134 12.20 5.83 19.94
CA GLY A 134 11.15 5.26 20.78
C GLY A 134 10.80 3.78 20.59
N GLY A 135 11.43 3.05 19.66
CA GLY A 135 11.27 1.59 19.57
C GLY A 135 12.10 0.87 20.64
N ALA A 136 11.58 -0.26 21.15
CA ALA A 136 12.29 -1.12 22.09
C ALA A 136 13.74 -1.36 21.61
N ALA A 137 14.69 -1.18 22.53
CA ALA A 137 16.13 -1.15 22.30
C ALA A 137 16.60 -2.00 21.10
N GLY A 138 16.92 -1.35 19.97
CA GLY A 138 17.85 -1.92 18.99
C GLY A 138 17.48 -1.90 17.51
N ILE A 139 16.26 -1.55 17.09
CA ILE A 139 15.90 -1.57 15.66
C ILE A 139 15.83 -0.14 15.12
N GLY A 140 16.98 0.38 14.69
CA GLY A 140 17.07 1.62 13.91
C GLY A 140 17.79 2.78 14.60
N GLY A 141 19.13 2.76 14.57
CA GLY A 141 19.94 3.98 14.61
C GLY A 141 20.17 4.63 15.98
N GLY A 142 21.26 4.21 16.63
CA GLY A 142 22.15 5.13 17.35
C GLY A 142 21.54 6.12 18.33
N SER A 143 21.27 5.67 19.55
CA SER A 143 21.55 6.50 20.73
C SER A 143 21.92 5.64 21.92
N LYS A 144 23.23 5.50 22.09
CA LYS A 144 23.83 5.57 23.43
C LYS A 144 23.54 6.96 24.02
N ILE A 145 22.29 7.25 24.37
CA ILE A 145 21.98 8.41 25.22
C ILE A 145 21.66 7.79 26.57
N GLY A 146 22.60 7.99 27.48
CA GLY A 146 22.57 7.46 28.81
C GLY A 146 21.29 7.86 29.54
N LYS A 147 20.97 7.04 30.54
CA LYS A 147 20.21 7.49 31.70
C LYS A 147 20.89 8.72 32.29
N GLY A 148 20.45 9.91 31.91
CA GLY A 148 20.82 11.13 32.61
C GLY A 148 20.99 12.33 31.70
N LEU A 149 20.16 13.34 31.98
CA LEU A 149 20.49 14.77 31.87
C LEU A 149 20.76 15.31 30.45
N LEU A 150 20.06 16.40 30.11
CA LEU A 150 20.33 17.31 28.96
C LEU A 150 19.66 16.97 27.62
N GLY A 151 18.35 17.28 27.52
CA GLY A 151 17.65 17.38 26.23
C GLY A 151 16.39 18.27 26.24
N ILE A 152 16.13 19.02 27.31
CA ILE A 152 15.07 20.04 27.33
C ILE A 152 15.70 21.35 26.83
N GLY A 153 15.63 21.60 25.52
CA GLY A 153 16.14 22.83 24.92
C GLY A 153 15.76 22.98 23.46
N LEU A 154 14.92 23.98 23.16
CA LEU A 154 14.76 24.69 21.89
C LEU A 154 14.82 23.86 20.58
N GLY A 155 13.65 23.58 20.01
CA GLY A 155 13.51 23.16 18.60
C GLY A 155 12.90 21.78 18.46
N GLY A 156 11.56 21.70 18.58
CA GLY A 156 10.80 20.47 18.35
C GLY A 156 10.89 20.03 16.89
N SER A 157 11.93 19.28 16.53
CA SER A 157 11.91 18.45 15.33
C SER A 157 10.97 17.29 15.62
N LEU A 158 9.69 17.52 15.32
CA LEU A 158 8.67 16.48 15.26
C LEU A 158 9.05 15.53 14.13
N ASN A 159 10.00 14.64 14.38
CA ASN A 159 10.40 13.65 13.42
C ASN A 159 9.18 12.72 13.23
N LYS A 160 8.70 12.60 11.99
CA LYS A 160 7.48 11.85 11.62
C LYS A 160 7.87 10.58 10.88
N ALA A 161 7.34 9.43 11.31
CA ALA A 161 7.49 8.22 10.52
C ALA A 161 6.86 8.45 9.14
N HIS A 162 7.60 8.12 8.08
CA HIS A 162 7.17 8.31 6.70
C HIS A 162 7.42 7.03 5.89
N MET A 163 6.47 6.67 5.05
CA MET A 163 6.61 5.59 4.07
C MET A 163 5.90 5.96 2.78
N ALA A 164 6.46 5.56 1.65
CA ALA A 164 5.83 5.72 0.35
C ALA A 164 5.91 4.44 -0.49
N LEU A 165 4.78 4.07 -1.08
CA LEU A 165 4.63 2.96 -2.03
C LEU A 165 4.22 3.51 -3.40
N ASP A 166 4.96 3.13 -4.43
CA ASP A 166 4.54 3.38 -5.82
C ASP A 166 3.80 2.15 -6.33
N ILE A 167 2.51 2.29 -6.61
CA ILE A 167 1.62 1.19 -7.01
C ILE A 167 1.29 1.32 -8.50
N ARG A 168 1.25 0.18 -9.19
CA ARG A 168 0.79 0.04 -10.58
C ARG A 168 -0.23 -1.07 -10.68
N ILE A 169 -1.34 -0.79 -11.36
CA ILE A 169 -2.39 -1.75 -11.71
C ILE A 169 -2.25 -2.05 -13.19
N ILE A 170 -2.05 -3.32 -13.52
CA ILE A 170 -1.68 -3.78 -14.86
C ILE A 170 -2.75 -4.76 -15.34
N ASP A 171 -3.23 -4.58 -16.55
CA ASP A 171 -4.04 -5.59 -17.25
C ASP A 171 -3.12 -6.74 -17.72
N THR A 172 -3.43 -7.97 -17.32
CA THR A 172 -2.57 -9.12 -17.61
C THR A 172 -2.69 -9.64 -19.05
N SER A 173 -3.73 -9.25 -19.78
CA SER A 173 -3.97 -9.64 -21.18
C SER A 173 -3.22 -8.72 -22.15
N SER A 174 -3.19 -7.41 -21.89
CA SER A 174 -2.55 -6.41 -22.76
C SER A 174 -1.19 -5.94 -22.25
N SER A 175 -0.84 -6.23 -21.00
CA SER A 175 0.32 -5.65 -20.29
C SER A 175 0.25 -4.12 -20.16
N GLU A 176 -0.94 -3.53 -20.28
CA GLU A 176 -1.16 -2.10 -20.14
C GLU A 176 -1.25 -1.71 -18.65
N ILE A 177 -0.58 -0.62 -18.27
CA ILE A 177 -0.75 -0.02 -16.94
C ILE A 177 -2.04 0.80 -16.96
N LEU A 178 -3.09 0.25 -16.35
CA LEU A 178 -4.40 0.91 -16.23
C LEU A 178 -4.36 2.11 -15.29
N ALA A 179 -3.56 2.01 -14.22
CA ALA A 179 -3.44 3.07 -13.24
C ALA A 179 -2.11 2.98 -12.48
N SER A 180 -1.56 4.12 -12.08
CA SER A 180 -0.39 4.17 -11.19
C SER A 180 -0.44 5.40 -10.28
N THR A 181 -0.07 5.22 -9.02
CA THR A 181 0.00 6.31 -8.05
C THR A 181 1.11 6.07 -7.04
N ARG A 182 1.52 7.16 -6.39
CA ARG A 182 2.35 7.14 -5.19
C ARG A 182 1.43 7.31 -3.98
N VAL A 183 1.45 6.33 -3.09
CA VAL A 183 0.70 6.34 -1.83
C VAL A 183 1.66 6.60 -0.69
N GLN A 184 1.32 7.54 0.19
CA GLN A 184 2.15 7.92 1.33
C GLN A 184 1.42 7.67 2.65
N GLY A 185 2.17 7.16 3.63
CA GLY A 185 1.72 7.04 5.01
C GLY A 185 2.63 7.85 5.91
N GLN A 186 2.05 8.72 6.74
CA GLN A 186 2.78 9.52 7.72
C GLN A 186 2.14 9.42 9.09
N ALA A 187 2.95 9.32 10.13
CA ALA A 187 2.47 9.36 11.50
C ALA A 187 3.48 10.05 12.43
N SER A 188 2.97 10.86 13.36
CA SER A 188 3.75 11.53 14.41
C SER A 188 3.38 10.97 15.78
N ASP A 189 4.29 11.06 16.75
CA ASP A 189 4.06 10.65 18.14
C ASP A 189 3.03 11.52 18.88
N ILE A 190 2.76 12.73 18.39
CA ILE A 190 1.85 13.68 19.04
C ILE A 190 0.43 13.54 18.51
N ALA A 191 -0.49 13.38 19.47
CA ALA A 191 -1.95 13.45 19.40
C ALA A 191 -2.70 12.14 19.13
N GLY A 192 -3.38 11.68 20.20
CA GLY A 192 -4.45 10.72 20.13
C GLY A 192 -5.57 11.18 19.18
N GLY A 193 -6.15 10.22 18.47
CA GLY A 193 -7.22 10.46 17.50
C GLY A 193 -7.34 9.35 16.45
N ILE A 194 -6.25 8.64 16.16
CA ILE A 194 -6.31 7.49 15.27
C ILE A 194 -6.93 6.31 16.03
N GLY A 195 -8.11 5.86 15.59
CA GLY A 195 -8.82 4.70 16.13
C GLY A 195 -7.99 3.42 16.03
N ILE A 196 -7.16 3.18 17.05
CA ILE A 196 -6.25 2.02 17.16
C ILE A 196 -7.03 0.69 17.13
N GLY A 197 -8.34 0.70 17.44
CA GLY A 197 -9.17 -0.50 17.52
C GLY A 197 -9.49 -1.22 16.19
N PHE A 198 -9.42 -0.53 15.05
CA PHE A 198 -9.51 -1.19 13.74
C PHE A 198 -8.13 -1.54 13.19
N LEU A 199 -7.15 -0.67 13.43
CA LEU A 199 -5.77 -0.83 12.98
C LEU A 199 -5.05 -2.00 13.67
N SER A 200 -5.36 -2.30 14.93
CA SER A 200 -4.75 -3.41 15.69
C SER A 200 -5.22 -4.81 15.27
N LYS A 201 -6.23 -4.92 14.39
CA LYS A 201 -6.79 -6.22 13.97
C LYS A 201 -5.95 -6.94 12.91
N TRP A 202 -5.05 -6.24 12.20
CA TRP A 202 -4.19 -6.86 11.20
C TRP A 202 -2.80 -7.07 11.81
N SER A 203 -2.27 -8.29 11.78
CA SER A 203 -0.88 -8.52 12.19
C SER A 203 0.06 -7.72 11.28
N LEU A 204 1.16 -7.23 11.84
CA LEU A 204 2.28 -6.78 11.01
C LEU A 204 2.86 -7.99 10.28
N GLY A 205 3.26 -7.79 9.02
CA GLY A 205 3.88 -8.83 8.20
C GLY A 205 5.29 -9.17 8.69
N VAL A 206 5.86 -10.24 8.11
CA VAL A 206 7.24 -10.64 8.40
C VAL A 206 8.20 -9.46 8.10
N GLY A 207 9.21 -9.26 8.94
CA GLY A 207 10.16 -8.14 8.80
C GLY A 207 9.65 -6.78 9.32
N LEU A 208 8.37 -6.66 9.71
CA LEU A 208 7.80 -5.42 10.28
C LEU A 208 7.56 -5.48 11.79
N SER A 209 7.72 -6.65 12.43
CA SER A 209 7.44 -6.85 13.86
C SER A 209 8.25 -5.93 14.78
N GLY A 210 9.47 -5.54 14.38
CA GLY A 210 10.31 -4.57 15.09
C GLY A 210 9.74 -3.16 15.19
N TYR A 211 8.73 -2.84 14.37
CA TYR A 211 8.05 -1.56 14.36
C TYR A 211 6.71 -1.59 15.13
N ALA A 212 6.39 -2.71 15.78
CA ALA A 212 5.18 -2.81 16.59
C ALA A 212 5.14 -1.76 17.71
N ASN A 213 3.98 -1.16 17.91
CA ASN A 213 3.69 -0.06 18.83
C ASN A 213 4.49 1.24 18.57
N THR A 214 5.00 1.44 17.34
CA THR A 214 5.73 2.67 16.96
C THR A 214 4.90 3.57 16.04
N PRO A 215 5.27 4.84 15.83
CA PRO A 215 4.72 5.66 14.75
C PRO A 215 4.88 5.02 13.37
N MET A 216 5.94 4.23 13.17
CA MET A 216 6.17 3.56 11.91
C MET A 216 5.08 2.52 11.60
N GLU A 217 4.62 1.76 12.60
CA GLU A 217 3.46 0.88 12.41
C GLU A 217 2.23 1.65 11.94
N LYS A 218 1.94 2.81 12.55
CA LYS A 218 0.79 3.64 12.14
C LYS A 218 0.95 4.11 10.68
N ALA A 219 2.13 4.60 10.32
CA ALA A 219 2.43 5.04 8.96
C ALA A 219 2.28 3.89 7.94
N ILE A 220 2.78 2.70 8.28
CA ILE A 220 2.63 1.48 7.47
C ILE A 220 1.15 1.18 7.23
N ARG A 221 0.36 1.10 8.31
CA ARG A 221 -1.06 0.76 8.23
C ARG A 221 -1.86 1.77 7.43
N VAL A 222 -1.61 3.07 7.63
CA VAL A 222 -2.23 4.14 6.84
C VAL A 222 -1.89 3.96 5.36
N CYS A 223 -0.62 3.75 5.02
CA CYS A 223 -0.20 3.56 3.63
C CYS A 223 -0.89 2.35 2.97
N ILE A 224 -1.01 1.22 3.67
CA ILE A 224 -1.71 0.03 3.15
C ILE A 224 -3.22 0.29 2.97
N ILE A 225 -3.87 1.01 3.89
CA ILE A 225 -5.29 1.39 3.75
C ILE A 225 -5.50 2.28 2.52
N GLU A 226 -4.66 3.31 2.36
CA GLU A 226 -4.72 4.20 1.19
C GLU A 226 -4.44 3.43 -0.11
N ALA A 227 -3.50 2.49 -0.09
CA ALA A 227 -3.20 1.63 -1.23
C ALA A 227 -4.44 0.84 -1.69
N ILE A 228 -5.17 0.24 -0.76
CA ILE A 228 -6.36 -0.56 -1.07
C ILE A 228 -7.51 0.33 -1.52
N ARG A 229 -7.67 1.50 -0.90
CA ARG A 229 -8.66 2.48 -1.31
C ARG A 229 -8.42 2.91 -2.75
N TYR A 230 -7.17 3.23 -3.08
CA TYR A 230 -6.79 3.56 -4.45
C TYR A 230 -7.05 2.40 -5.40
N ILE A 231 -6.61 1.17 -5.07
CA ILE A 231 -6.85 0.00 -5.93
C ILE A 231 -8.36 -0.20 -6.17
N ALA A 232 -9.20 -0.10 -5.14
CA ALA A 232 -10.64 -0.26 -5.28
C ALA A 232 -11.32 0.85 -6.09
N GLN A 233 -10.75 2.06 -6.12
CA GLN A 233 -11.27 3.17 -6.92
C GLN A 233 -10.76 3.13 -8.36
N ALA A 234 -9.51 2.71 -8.57
CA ALA A 234 -8.84 2.71 -9.86
C ALA A 234 -9.19 1.49 -10.72
N VAL A 235 -9.65 0.38 -10.13
CA VAL A 235 -10.06 -0.81 -10.91
C VAL A 235 -11.37 -0.52 -11.65
N PRO A 236 -11.40 -0.65 -13.01
CA PRO A 236 -12.62 -0.44 -13.78
C PRO A 236 -13.72 -1.45 -13.43
N GLN A 237 -14.99 -1.01 -13.51
CA GLN A 237 -16.14 -1.86 -13.15
C GLN A 237 -16.22 -3.16 -13.96
N GLY A 238 -15.73 -3.18 -15.21
CA GLY A 238 -15.71 -4.39 -16.05
C GLY A 238 -14.87 -5.55 -15.51
N TYR A 239 -13.96 -5.32 -14.56
CA TYR A 239 -13.18 -6.38 -13.92
C TYR A 239 -13.91 -7.03 -12.74
N TYR A 240 -14.95 -6.39 -12.19
CA TYR A 240 -15.77 -6.93 -11.11
C TYR A 240 -16.84 -7.87 -11.70
N LYS A 241 -16.45 -9.13 -11.94
CA LYS A 241 -17.28 -10.12 -12.65
C LYS A 241 -17.29 -11.52 -12.05
N TYR A 242 -16.62 -11.74 -10.91
CA TYR A 242 -16.43 -13.06 -10.28
C TYR A 242 -17.20 -13.27 -8.99
#